data_AF-A0A554K6K0-F1
#
_entry.id   AF-A0A554K6K0-F1
#
_cell.length_a   1.000
_cell.length_b   1.000
_cell.length_c   1.000
_cell.angle_alpha   90.00
_cell.angle_beta   90.00
_cell.angle_gamma   90.00
#
_symmetry.space_group_name_H-M   'P 1'
#
loop_
_entity.id
_entity.type
_entity.pdbx_description
1 polymer ?
#
loop_
_entity_poly.entity_id
_entity_poly.type
_entity_poly.pdbx_seq_one_letter_code
_entity_poly.pdbx_strand_id
1 'polypeptide(L)'
;MGRIALRELPVLTAWERFLPPPPAAAERESAYRAWLQATPVQRREQRVYCQVTRRQLSPSRCFQLQYQPGCFGCGAATHCCHICLARPVAVPELELCAECLGPLLALELRRGALVLEPDLKVRCPREKRQIRVRDCRRLQAQNRTLCAGCPQSSRYCEQDGCNLPVCYPDDGYCRKHAIAAYGKTALQEVASAAGQFGYLDGVLARLDAGQSARLLSVLGRWERTLAEPTRPARSAAVDADLVARAAAVMVADYQRAGREHTGQIWLSRQLGISQDAAGKLHQPLEQLGVLGPKQPGKRPRKLLVSSPEQLQRVLAANGHVQPVLAPAVKATVVVPPPQLREAVVAIRRSGSCSQLTIREHLGVSDLNVVRAILAELEALGIVGPDRGQPRGRKLLKTHEEMGELLRTGFPSAAPPTPPSPFEQMERAAAQPLSQPNASGIADRLKALADAAQAQDYRALAQLLRTAAAYLAAYERIAQIVSAPPAPS
;
A
#
# COMPACT_ATOMS: atom_id res chain seq x y z
N MET A 1 -24.64 -14.96 -39.36
CA MET A 1 -23.75 -14.04 -40.10
C MET A 1 -23.57 -12.80 -39.22
N GLY A 2 -22.41 -12.24 -38.91
CA GLY A 2 -21.04 -12.45 -39.40
C GLY A 2 -20.00 -12.35 -38.27
N ARG A 3 -18.77 -12.70 -38.65
CA ARG A 3 -17.59 -12.96 -37.83
C ARG A 3 -16.95 -11.67 -37.32
N ILE A 4 -16.37 -11.70 -36.11
CA ILE A 4 -15.05 -11.11 -35.84
C ILE A 4 -14.23 -12.17 -35.11
N ALA A 5 -13.10 -12.55 -35.72
CA ALA A 5 -12.17 -13.54 -35.21
C ALA A 5 -11.30 -12.92 -34.10
N LEU A 6 -11.43 -13.40 -32.87
CA LEU A 6 -10.51 -13.13 -31.77
C LEU A 6 -9.38 -14.18 -31.75
N ARG A 7 -8.61 -14.24 -32.83
CA ARG A 7 -7.30 -14.91 -32.82
C ARG A 7 -6.25 -13.82 -33.03
N GLU A 8 -5.40 -13.62 -32.01
CA GLU A 8 -4.19 -12.78 -31.96
C GLU A 8 -4.52 -11.28 -31.75
N LEU A 9 -4.32 -10.67 -30.56
CA LEU A 9 -3.08 -10.15 -29.91
C LEU A 9 -3.47 -9.55 -28.50
N PRO A 10 -2.57 -9.16 -27.56
CA PRO A 10 -1.15 -8.82 -27.75
C PRO A 10 -0.15 -9.37 -26.71
N VAL A 11 1.10 -9.44 -27.17
CA VAL A 11 2.33 -9.31 -26.39
C VAL A 11 2.21 -8.05 -25.53
N LEU A 12 2.43 -8.18 -24.22
CA LEU A 12 2.73 -7.13 -23.22
C LEU A 12 2.02 -5.78 -23.40
N THR A 13 0.95 -5.51 -22.64
CA THR A 13 0.99 -4.51 -21.56
C THR A 13 -0.04 -4.83 -20.45
N ALA A 14 0.32 -5.62 -19.45
CA ALA A 14 -0.55 -5.78 -18.27
C ALA A 14 -0.62 -4.49 -17.41
N TRP A 15 0.37 -3.60 -17.55
CA TRP A 15 0.52 -2.37 -16.78
C TRP A 15 -0.41 -1.23 -17.20
N GLU A 16 -0.72 -1.10 -18.48
CA GLU A 16 -1.67 -0.09 -19.00
C GLU A 16 -3.06 -0.21 -18.38
N ARG A 17 -3.46 -1.42 -17.95
CA ARG A 17 -4.74 -1.65 -17.24
C ARG A 17 -4.72 -1.11 -15.80
N PHE A 18 -3.54 -0.89 -15.24
CA PHE A 18 -3.33 -0.33 -13.91
C PHE A 18 -2.95 1.15 -13.95
N LEU A 19 -2.57 1.67 -15.12
CA LEU A 19 -2.46 3.11 -15.32
C LEU A 19 -3.88 3.72 -15.25
N PRO A 20 -4.03 4.91 -14.65
CA PRO A 20 -5.30 5.61 -14.72
C PRO A 20 -5.71 5.82 -16.18
N PRO A 21 -7.00 5.98 -16.49
CA PRO A 21 -7.42 6.32 -17.84
C PRO A 21 -6.63 7.56 -18.33
N PRO A 22 -6.37 7.67 -19.64
CA PRO A 22 -5.64 8.81 -20.18
C PRO A 22 -6.26 10.12 -19.66
N PRO A 23 -5.44 11.06 -19.18
CA PRO A 23 -5.95 12.31 -18.62
C PRO A 23 -6.80 13.06 -19.63
N ALA A 24 -7.85 13.70 -19.15
CA ALA A 24 -8.74 14.48 -20.00
C ALA A 24 -7.97 15.61 -20.69
N ALA A 25 -8.45 16.08 -21.85
CA ALA A 25 -7.76 17.12 -22.61
C ALA A 25 -7.51 18.40 -21.77
N ALA A 26 -8.44 18.76 -20.90
CA ALA A 26 -8.30 19.90 -19.99
C ALA A 26 -7.23 19.69 -18.92
N GLU A 27 -7.09 18.47 -18.39
CA GLU A 27 -6.05 18.12 -17.42
C GLU A 27 -4.67 18.14 -18.05
N ARG A 28 -4.56 17.65 -19.30
CA ARG A 28 -3.32 17.76 -20.09
C ARG A 28 -2.94 19.21 -20.33
N GLU A 29 -3.89 20.07 -20.69
CA GLU A 29 -3.62 21.49 -20.91
C GLU A 29 -3.16 22.20 -19.62
N SER A 30 -3.77 21.87 -18.48
CA SER A 30 -3.35 22.38 -17.17
C SER A 30 -1.94 21.90 -16.80
N ALA A 31 -1.66 20.61 -16.97
CA ALA A 31 -0.35 20.02 -16.73
C ALA A 31 0.73 20.60 -17.65
N TYR A 32 0.40 20.88 -18.90
CA TYR A 32 1.28 21.53 -19.86
C TYR A 32 1.67 22.94 -19.39
N ARG A 33 0.72 23.72 -18.87
CA ARG A 33 1.01 25.06 -18.32
C ARG A 33 1.91 24.98 -17.09
N ALA A 34 1.68 24.03 -16.19
CA ALA A 34 2.54 23.81 -15.04
C ALA A 34 3.96 23.38 -15.46
N TRP A 35 4.07 22.48 -16.45
CA TRP A 35 5.34 22.06 -17.02
C TRP A 35 6.09 23.22 -17.68
N LEU A 36 5.39 24.09 -18.41
CA LEU A 36 5.95 25.30 -18.97
C LEU A 36 6.49 26.24 -17.90
N GLN A 37 5.90 26.30 -16.70
CA GLN A 37 6.42 27.15 -15.63
C GLN A 37 7.67 26.54 -14.97
N ALA A 38 7.69 25.21 -14.81
CA ALA A 38 8.75 24.49 -14.10
C ALA A 38 9.99 24.15 -14.97
N THR A 39 9.86 24.12 -16.29
CA THR A 39 10.91 23.60 -17.17
C THR A 39 11.84 24.70 -17.69
N PRO A 40 13.18 24.54 -17.72
CA PRO A 40 14.10 25.54 -18.28
C PRO A 40 13.82 25.86 -19.76
N VAL A 41 14.04 27.10 -20.18
CA VAL A 41 13.75 27.60 -21.55
C VAL A 41 14.39 26.74 -22.63
N GLN A 42 15.62 26.27 -22.44
CA GLN A 42 16.33 25.39 -23.38
C GLN A 42 15.58 24.10 -23.72
N ARG A 43 14.88 23.50 -22.74
CA ARG A 43 14.04 22.30 -22.97
C ARG A 43 12.70 22.65 -23.61
N ARG A 44 12.25 23.90 -23.55
CA ARG A 44 11.00 24.38 -24.20
C ARG A 44 11.19 24.60 -25.71
N GLU A 45 12.42 24.78 -26.17
CA GLU A 45 12.76 25.06 -27.57
C GLU A 45 13.22 23.82 -28.34
N GLN A 46 13.61 22.75 -27.64
CA GLN A 46 14.14 21.55 -28.27
C GLN A 46 13.05 20.75 -28.98
N ARG A 47 13.11 20.70 -30.32
CA ARG A 47 12.18 19.90 -31.12
C ARG A 47 12.43 18.41 -30.90
N VAL A 48 11.34 17.64 -30.89
CA VAL A 48 11.37 16.20 -30.62
C VAL A 48 10.86 15.45 -31.85
N TYR A 49 11.58 14.43 -32.29
CA TYR A 49 11.13 13.60 -33.39
C TYR A 49 10.06 12.62 -32.88
N CYS A 50 8.86 12.69 -33.47
CA CYS A 50 7.75 11.82 -33.10
C CYS A 50 7.65 10.63 -34.06
N GLN A 51 7.77 9.42 -33.54
CA GLN A 51 7.70 8.19 -34.34
C GLN A 51 6.29 7.95 -34.91
N VAL A 52 5.24 8.40 -34.21
CA VAL A 52 3.83 8.28 -34.66
C VAL A 52 3.57 9.14 -35.88
N THR A 53 3.94 10.42 -35.82
CA THR A 53 3.68 11.39 -36.89
C THR A 53 4.80 11.47 -37.93
N ARG A 54 5.94 10.82 -37.65
CA ARG A 54 7.18 10.83 -38.45
C ARG A 54 7.72 12.24 -38.75
N ARG A 55 7.50 13.19 -37.83
CA ARG A 55 7.86 14.60 -37.98
C ARG A 55 8.52 15.13 -36.71
N GLN A 56 9.33 16.18 -36.86
CA GLN A 56 9.77 16.96 -35.71
C GLN A 56 8.62 17.81 -35.19
N LEU A 57 8.36 17.69 -33.89
CA LEU A 57 7.33 18.43 -33.18
C LEU A 57 7.96 19.45 -32.25
N SER A 58 7.26 20.57 -32.04
CA SER A 58 7.53 21.40 -30.87
C SER A 58 7.21 20.61 -29.59
N PRO A 59 7.86 20.93 -28.45
CA PRO A 59 7.51 20.36 -27.15
C PRO A 59 6.01 20.47 -26.83
N SER A 60 5.42 21.62 -27.15
CA SER A 60 3.98 21.87 -27.02
C SER A 60 3.12 20.85 -27.77
N ARG A 61 3.49 20.57 -29.02
CA ARG A 61 2.75 19.65 -29.87
C ARG A 61 3.00 18.20 -29.47
N CYS A 62 4.21 17.88 -29.02
CA CYS A 62 4.51 16.57 -28.46
C CYS A 62 3.66 16.32 -27.20
N PHE A 63 3.58 17.30 -26.28
CA PHE A 63 2.77 17.21 -25.07
C PHE A 63 1.29 16.95 -25.35
N GLN A 64 0.71 17.66 -26.33
CA GLN A 64 -0.68 17.46 -26.74
C GLN A 64 -0.98 16.06 -27.29
N LEU A 65 0.03 15.39 -27.84
CA LEU A 65 -0.08 14.06 -28.44
C LEU A 65 0.22 12.92 -27.46
N GLN A 66 0.71 13.23 -26.25
CA GLN A 66 0.97 12.22 -25.23
C GLN A 66 -0.33 11.51 -24.84
N TYR A 67 -0.18 10.24 -24.44
CA TYR A 67 -1.28 9.36 -24.02
C TYR A 67 -2.33 9.06 -25.10
N GLN A 68 -2.04 9.44 -26.36
CA GLN A 68 -2.80 9.01 -27.53
C GLN A 68 -2.34 7.63 -27.99
N PRO A 69 -3.21 6.85 -28.67
CA PRO A 69 -2.83 5.56 -29.24
C PRO A 69 -1.54 5.65 -30.08
N GLY A 70 -0.55 4.81 -29.75
CA GLY A 70 0.76 4.79 -30.41
C GLY A 70 1.83 5.70 -29.81
N CYS A 71 1.49 6.55 -28.82
CA CYS A 71 2.49 7.35 -28.08
C CYS A 71 3.11 6.61 -26.87
N PHE A 72 2.60 5.41 -26.56
CA PHE A 72 3.07 4.56 -25.47
C PHE A 72 4.52 4.10 -25.68
N GLY A 73 5.32 4.06 -24.61
CA GLY A 73 6.73 3.64 -24.71
C GLY A 73 7.68 4.69 -25.28
N CYS A 74 7.22 5.92 -25.54
CA CYS A 74 8.04 6.95 -26.17
C CYS A 74 9.02 7.58 -25.17
N GLY A 75 10.33 7.44 -25.38
CA GLY A 75 11.40 8.05 -24.54
C GLY A 75 11.70 9.52 -24.82
N ALA A 76 10.75 10.27 -25.38
CA ALA A 76 10.93 11.70 -25.62
C ALA A 76 11.17 12.44 -24.29
N ALA A 77 12.16 13.35 -24.23
CA ALA A 77 12.47 14.12 -23.01
C ALA A 77 11.30 15.02 -22.54
N THR A 78 10.35 15.30 -23.43
CA THR A 78 9.11 16.03 -23.16
C THR A 78 7.96 15.13 -22.73
N HIS A 79 8.10 13.80 -22.81
CA HIS A 79 7.08 12.84 -22.38
C HIS A 79 6.96 12.87 -20.86
N CYS A 80 5.77 13.19 -20.36
CA CYS A 80 5.50 13.25 -18.95
C CYS A 80 4.92 11.94 -18.41
N CYS A 81 5.12 11.72 -17.12
CA CYS A 81 4.60 10.58 -16.37
C CYS A 81 3.08 10.55 -16.42
N HIS A 82 2.52 9.39 -16.76
CA HIS A 82 1.07 9.17 -16.88
C HIS A 82 0.28 9.41 -15.59
N ILE A 83 0.94 9.34 -14.43
CA ILE A 83 0.31 9.57 -13.12
C ILE A 83 0.36 11.03 -12.69
N CYS A 84 1.56 11.63 -12.65
CA CYS A 84 1.71 12.99 -12.11
C CYS A 84 1.61 14.09 -13.18
N LEU A 85 1.71 13.73 -14.46
CA LEU A 85 1.65 14.61 -15.64
C LEU A 85 2.64 15.78 -15.67
N ALA A 86 3.49 15.91 -14.66
CA ALA A 86 4.39 17.04 -14.49
C ALA A 86 5.86 16.69 -14.76
N ARG A 87 6.26 15.45 -14.48
CA ARG A 87 7.66 15.04 -14.51
C ARG A 87 7.96 14.16 -15.70
N PRO A 88 9.17 14.23 -16.28
CA PRO A 88 9.53 13.40 -17.41
C PRO A 88 9.46 11.92 -17.06
N VAL A 89 9.05 11.10 -18.02
CA VAL A 89 9.09 9.64 -17.90
C VAL A 89 10.53 9.20 -17.72
N ALA A 90 10.77 8.34 -16.73
CA ALA A 90 12.05 7.70 -16.48
C ALA A 90 12.08 6.29 -17.08
N VAL A 91 10.95 5.58 -17.07
CA VAL A 91 10.82 4.24 -17.66
C VAL A 91 9.77 4.29 -18.76
N PRO A 92 10.16 4.49 -20.04
CA PRO A 92 9.25 4.67 -21.17
C PRO A 92 8.21 3.56 -21.29
N GLU A 93 8.61 2.31 -21.11
CA GLU A 93 7.77 1.11 -21.22
C GLU A 93 6.64 1.08 -20.18
N LEU A 94 6.80 1.80 -19.07
CA LEU A 94 5.80 1.91 -18.01
C LEU A 94 5.10 3.27 -17.99
N GLU A 95 5.57 4.25 -18.76
CA GLU A 95 5.11 5.65 -18.78
C GLU A 95 5.17 6.36 -17.41
N LEU A 96 6.11 5.96 -16.55
CA LEU A 96 6.22 6.48 -15.19
C LEU A 96 7.52 7.25 -14.97
N CYS A 97 7.44 8.33 -14.20
CA CYS A 97 8.63 8.95 -13.60
C CYS A 97 9.13 8.10 -12.42
N ALA A 98 10.40 8.31 -12.07
CA ALA A 98 11.05 7.55 -11.00
C ALA A 98 10.30 7.58 -9.65
N GLU A 99 9.77 8.74 -9.24
CA GLU A 99 9.08 8.81 -7.95
C GLU A 99 7.67 8.21 -7.99
N CYS A 100 6.96 8.22 -9.13
CA CYS A 100 5.68 7.54 -9.25
C CYS A 100 5.86 6.03 -9.38
N LEU A 101 6.99 5.59 -9.95
CA LEU A 101 7.34 4.19 -10.08
C LEU A 101 7.60 3.54 -8.71
N GLY A 102 8.32 4.21 -7.80
CA GLY A 102 8.67 3.67 -6.49
C GLY A 102 7.49 3.12 -5.67
N PRO A 103 6.43 3.91 -5.41
CA PRO A 103 5.23 3.46 -4.71
C PRO A 103 4.50 2.31 -5.40
N LEU A 104 4.46 2.31 -6.75
CA LEU A 104 3.86 1.22 -7.51
C LEU A 104 4.66 -0.07 -7.38
N LEU A 105 5.98 0.00 -7.48
CA LEU A 105 6.87 -1.14 -7.22
C LEU A 105 6.73 -1.65 -5.77
N ALA A 106 6.52 -0.75 -4.80
CA ALA A 106 6.26 -1.14 -3.40
C ALA A 106 4.90 -1.84 -3.23
N LEU A 107 3.84 -1.36 -3.88
CA LEU A 107 2.52 -2.02 -3.90
C LEU A 107 2.59 -3.39 -4.57
N GLU A 108 3.37 -3.50 -5.63
CA GLU A 108 3.64 -4.76 -6.32
C GLU A 108 4.42 -5.75 -5.46
N LEU A 109 5.43 -5.30 -4.72
CA LEU A 109 6.16 -6.11 -3.75
C LEU A 109 5.24 -6.66 -2.66
N ARG A 110 4.26 -5.87 -2.20
CA ARG A 110 3.24 -6.30 -1.23
C ARG A 110 2.30 -7.37 -1.76
N ARG A 111 2.03 -7.40 -3.07
CA ARG A 111 1.17 -8.42 -3.71
C ARG A 111 1.82 -9.80 -3.79
N GLY A 112 3.10 -9.93 -3.43
CA GLY A 112 3.82 -11.22 -3.42
C GLY A 112 4.25 -11.68 -4.82
N ALA A 113 4.89 -12.85 -4.89
CA ALA A 113 5.26 -13.46 -6.16
C ALA A 113 4.01 -13.90 -6.94
N LEU A 114 4.07 -13.87 -8.27
CA LEU A 114 3.03 -14.46 -9.11
C LEU A 114 2.93 -15.96 -8.81
N VAL A 115 1.87 -16.38 -8.13
CA VAL A 115 1.61 -17.80 -7.86
C VAL A 115 0.87 -18.39 -9.05
N LEU A 116 1.61 -19.06 -9.93
CA LEU A 116 1.00 -19.84 -11.00
C LEU A 116 0.66 -21.24 -10.48
N GLU A 117 -0.62 -21.60 -10.54
CA GLU A 117 -1.10 -22.92 -10.15
C GLU A 117 -0.43 -24.01 -11.01
N PRO A 118 0.10 -25.09 -10.40
CA PRO A 118 0.84 -26.13 -11.11
C PRO A 118 0.06 -26.82 -12.25
N ASP A 119 -1.26 -26.91 -12.11
CA ASP A 119 -2.15 -27.60 -13.04
C ASP A 119 -2.76 -26.71 -14.13
N LEU A 120 -2.49 -25.39 -14.08
CA LEU A 120 -2.88 -24.46 -15.14
C LEU A 120 -2.26 -24.89 -16.48
N LYS A 121 -3.03 -24.86 -17.56
CA LYS A 121 -2.55 -25.20 -18.91
C LYS A 121 -2.01 -23.97 -19.62
N VAL A 122 -0.82 -24.08 -20.18
CA VAL A 122 -0.14 -23.06 -20.99
C VAL A 122 0.16 -23.63 -22.38
N ARG A 123 0.07 -22.79 -23.42
CA ARG A 123 0.43 -23.21 -24.78
C ARG A 123 1.95 -23.10 -24.95
N CYS A 124 2.62 -24.23 -25.05
CA CYS A 124 4.06 -24.24 -25.24
C CYS A 124 4.39 -24.08 -26.74
N PRO A 125 5.16 -23.05 -27.14
CA PRO A 125 5.54 -22.86 -28.53
C PRO A 125 6.47 -23.97 -29.04
N ARG A 126 7.32 -24.52 -28.17
CA ARG A 126 8.25 -25.61 -28.50
C ARG A 126 7.53 -26.93 -28.73
N GLU A 127 6.67 -27.33 -27.80
CA GLU A 127 5.91 -28.58 -27.87
C GLU A 127 4.70 -28.50 -28.81
N LYS A 128 4.36 -27.28 -29.27
CA LYS A 128 3.19 -26.98 -30.12
C LYS A 128 1.85 -27.48 -29.56
N ARG A 129 1.76 -27.70 -28.24
CA ARG A 129 0.57 -28.21 -27.52
C ARG A 129 0.36 -27.48 -26.19
N GLN A 130 -0.82 -27.69 -25.60
CA GLN A 130 -1.07 -27.27 -24.22
C GLN A 130 -0.42 -28.24 -23.23
N ILE A 131 0.37 -27.70 -22.32
CA ILE A 131 1.03 -28.46 -21.24
C ILE A 131 0.71 -27.80 -19.89
N ARG A 132 0.84 -28.53 -18.79
CA ARG A 132 0.63 -27.92 -17.46
C ARG A 132 1.82 -27.05 -17.08
N VAL A 133 1.62 -26.05 -16.23
CA VAL A 133 2.70 -25.16 -15.72
C VAL A 133 3.81 -25.99 -15.07
N ARG A 134 3.48 -27.05 -14.33
CA ARG A 134 4.48 -27.97 -13.76
C ARG A 134 5.37 -28.63 -14.82
N ASP A 135 4.78 -29.04 -15.94
CA ASP A 135 5.49 -29.69 -17.05
C ASP A 135 6.34 -28.66 -17.79
N CYS A 136 5.82 -27.44 -17.96
CA CYS A 136 6.56 -26.31 -18.52
C CYS A 136 7.79 -25.97 -17.67
N ARG A 137 7.65 -25.91 -16.34
CA ARG A 137 8.76 -25.67 -15.41
C ARG A 137 9.79 -26.79 -15.46
N ARG A 138 9.36 -28.05 -15.60
CA ARG A 138 10.25 -29.21 -15.75
C ARG A 138 11.08 -29.11 -17.03
N LEU A 139 10.46 -28.74 -18.15
CA LEU A 139 11.16 -28.54 -19.42
C LEU A 139 12.21 -27.43 -19.33
N GLN A 140 11.90 -26.34 -18.61
CA GLN A 140 12.84 -25.23 -18.41
C GLN A 140 13.98 -25.58 -17.45
N ALA A 141 13.73 -26.41 -16.44
CA ALA A 141 14.78 -26.89 -15.53
C ALA A 141 15.80 -27.77 -16.26
N GLN A 142 15.37 -28.51 -17.29
CA GLN A 142 16.26 -29.32 -18.14
C GLN A 142 17.11 -28.45 -19.07
N ASN A 143 16.52 -27.39 -19.65
CA ASN A 143 17.26 -26.49 -20.52
C ASN A 143 16.59 -25.11 -20.59
N ARG A 144 17.13 -24.13 -19.85
CA ARG A 144 16.59 -22.77 -19.75
C ARG A 144 16.74 -21.97 -21.04
N THR A 145 17.85 -22.13 -21.75
CA THR A 145 18.16 -21.30 -22.94
C THR A 145 17.15 -21.56 -24.07
N LEU A 146 16.63 -22.79 -24.17
CA LEU A 146 15.57 -23.14 -25.11
C LEU A 146 14.21 -22.48 -24.81
N CYS A 147 14.07 -21.81 -23.68
CA CYS A 147 12.86 -21.09 -23.27
C CYS A 147 13.08 -19.58 -23.11
N ALA A 148 14.26 -19.06 -23.45
CA ALA A 148 14.52 -17.62 -23.51
C ALA A 148 13.56 -16.96 -24.52
N GLY A 149 13.01 -15.80 -24.14
CA GLY A 149 12.03 -15.09 -24.98
C GLY A 149 10.66 -15.78 -25.15
N CYS A 150 10.39 -16.89 -24.45
CA CYS A 150 9.09 -17.57 -24.54
C CYS A 150 7.94 -16.70 -23.99
N PRO A 151 6.89 -16.36 -24.74
CA PRO A 151 5.88 -15.37 -24.31
C PRO A 151 5.01 -15.82 -23.11
N GLN A 152 5.19 -17.05 -22.62
CA GLN A 152 4.41 -17.60 -21.51
C GLN A 152 4.93 -17.11 -20.15
N SER A 153 4.05 -16.57 -19.30
CA SER A 153 4.36 -16.12 -17.93
C SER A 153 4.82 -17.24 -16.98
N SER A 154 4.65 -18.50 -17.39
CA SER A 154 5.20 -19.67 -16.69
C SER A 154 6.68 -19.89 -16.92
N ARG A 155 7.34 -19.10 -17.78
CA ARG A 155 8.79 -19.12 -17.97
C ARG A 155 9.54 -18.59 -16.75
N TYR A 156 10.71 -19.13 -16.45
CA TYR A 156 11.60 -18.66 -15.41
C TYR A 156 12.33 -17.41 -15.86
N CYS A 157 12.63 -16.56 -14.88
CA CYS A 157 13.47 -15.39 -15.08
C CYS A 157 14.81 -15.79 -15.71
N GLU A 158 15.22 -14.96 -16.67
CA GLU A 158 16.46 -15.14 -17.43
C GLU A 158 17.70 -14.71 -16.64
N GLN A 159 17.52 -14.06 -15.48
CA GLN A 159 18.62 -13.79 -14.56
C GLN A 159 19.14 -15.06 -13.89
N ASP A 160 20.46 -15.18 -13.88
CA ASP A 160 21.15 -16.36 -13.38
C ASP A 160 20.78 -16.70 -11.93
N GLY A 161 20.55 -17.99 -11.68
CA GLY A 161 20.13 -18.49 -10.37
C GLY A 161 18.70 -18.12 -9.96
N CYS A 162 17.93 -17.42 -10.79
CA CYS A 162 16.56 -17.05 -10.47
C CYS A 162 15.55 -18.15 -10.84
N ASN A 163 14.70 -18.54 -9.89
CA ASN A 163 13.63 -19.54 -10.11
C ASN A 163 12.22 -18.93 -10.05
N LEU A 164 12.13 -17.61 -10.15
CA LEU A 164 10.85 -16.91 -10.15
C LEU A 164 10.26 -16.86 -11.57
N PRO A 165 8.94 -16.92 -11.73
CA PRO A 165 8.30 -16.76 -13.02
C PRO A 165 8.53 -15.34 -13.57
N VAL A 166 8.62 -15.23 -14.89
CA VAL A 166 8.74 -13.96 -15.61
C VAL A 166 7.42 -13.20 -15.50
N CYS A 167 7.55 -11.94 -15.09
CA CYS A 167 6.44 -11.00 -15.05
C CYS A 167 6.51 -10.01 -16.23
N TYR A 168 7.71 -9.87 -16.82
CA TYR A 168 8.00 -8.97 -17.94
C TYR A 168 8.54 -9.80 -19.12
N PRO A 169 7.66 -10.44 -19.91
CA PRO A 169 8.07 -11.34 -20.99
C PRO A 169 8.92 -10.75 -22.13
N ASP A 170 8.97 -9.44 -22.36
CA ASP A 170 9.88 -8.85 -23.37
C ASP A 170 11.32 -8.83 -22.83
N ASP A 171 11.47 -8.60 -21.53
CA ASP A 171 12.78 -8.39 -20.89
C ASP A 171 13.35 -9.64 -20.22
N GLY A 172 12.57 -10.71 -20.11
CA GLY A 172 13.01 -11.94 -19.42
C GLY A 172 13.07 -11.83 -17.91
N TYR A 173 12.52 -10.77 -17.32
CA TYR A 173 12.64 -10.52 -15.89
C TYR A 173 11.44 -10.98 -15.08
N CYS A 174 11.73 -11.63 -13.94
CA CYS A 174 10.75 -11.73 -12.85
C CYS A 174 10.63 -10.37 -12.16
N ARG A 175 9.57 -10.21 -11.36
CA ARG A 175 9.31 -8.99 -10.59
C ARG A 175 10.52 -8.50 -9.78
N LYS A 176 11.24 -9.38 -9.10
CA LYS A 176 12.44 -9.01 -8.31
C LYS A 176 13.54 -8.40 -9.18
N HIS A 177 13.84 -9.01 -10.32
CA HIS A 177 14.93 -8.57 -11.18
C HIS A 177 14.55 -7.38 -12.06
N ALA A 178 13.28 -7.25 -12.43
CA ALA A 178 12.77 -6.03 -13.05
C ALA A 178 12.95 -4.83 -12.11
N ILE A 179 12.59 -4.97 -10.83
CA ILE A 179 12.82 -3.90 -9.83
C ILE A 179 14.31 -3.61 -9.66
N ALA A 180 15.17 -4.62 -9.62
CA ALA A 180 16.60 -4.42 -9.48
C ALA A 180 17.23 -3.76 -10.73
N ALA A 181 16.75 -4.11 -11.93
CA ALA A 181 17.17 -3.53 -13.19
C ALA A 181 16.65 -2.10 -13.30
N TYR A 182 15.33 -1.91 -13.37
CA TYR A 182 14.68 -0.61 -13.58
C TYR A 182 14.82 0.34 -12.39
N GLY A 183 14.89 -0.17 -11.16
CA GLY A 183 15.10 0.66 -9.97
C GLY A 183 16.51 1.23 -9.90
N LYS A 184 17.53 0.50 -10.39
CA LYS A 184 18.90 1.02 -10.50
C LYS A 184 19.04 2.00 -11.64
N THR A 185 18.47 1.73 -12.82
CA THR A 185 18.49 2.69 -13.93
C THR A 185 17.70 3.94 -13.59
N ALA A 186 16.52 3.85 -12.97
CA ALA A 186 15.78 5.03 -12.54
C ALA A 186 16.57 5.87 -11.51
N LEU A 187 17.30 5.25 -10.58
CA LEU A 187 18.18 5.96 -9.64
C LEU A 187 19.44 6.53 -10.32
N GLN A 188 20.02 5.83 -11.30
CA GLN A 188 21.19 6.29 -12.06
C GLN A 188 20.83 7.38 -13.08
N GLU A 189 19.65 7.34 -13.66
CA GLU A 189 19.12 8.37 -14.56
C GLU A 189 18.63 9.58 -13.76
N VAL A 190 18.03 9.39 -12.58
CA VAL A 190 17.81 10.48 -11.62
C VAL A 190 19.14 11.07 -11.16
N ALA A 191 20.16 10.25 -10.89
CA ALA A 191 21.50 10.72 -10.55
C ALA A 191 22.22 11.41 -11.72
N SER A 192 22.01 10.96 -12.96
CA SER A 192 22.60 11.58 -14.17
C SER A 192 21.86 12.85 -14.58
N ALA A 193 20.53 12.88 -14.43
CA ALA A 193 19.70 14.08 -14.58
C ALA A 193 19.95 15.09 -13.44
N ALA A 194 20.29 14.61 -12.24
CA ALA A 194 20.79 15.43 -11.15
C ALA A 194 22.29 15.74 -11.25
N GLY A 195 23.05 15.02 -12.08
CA GLY A 195 24.43 15.32 -12.48
C GLY A 195 24.51 16.57 -13.35
N GLN A 196 23.41 16.94 -14.03
CA GLN A 196 23.24 18.29 -14.59
C GLN A 196 23.16 19.39 -13.51
N PHE A 197 23.02 19.01 -12.24
CA PHE A 197 23.05 19.87 -11.05
C PHE A 197 24.17 19.46 -10.07
N GLY A 198 25.32 18.97 -10.55
CA GLY A 198 26.65 18.95 -9.87
C GLY A 198 26.82 18.35 -8.46
N TYR A 199 25.76 17.98 -7.74
CA TYR A 199 25.79 17.80 -6.29
C TYR A 199 25.64 16.32 -5.86
N LEU A 200 25.04 15.49 -6.71
CA LEU A 200 24.84 14.07 -6.44
C LEU A 200 26.07 13.20 -6.76
N ASP A 201 26.91 13.62 -7.71
CA ASP A 201 28.17 12.94 -8.02
C ASP A 201 29.15 12.95 -6.83
N GLY A 202 29.15 14.00 -6.01
CA GLY A 202 29.97 14.08 -4.80
C GLY A 202 29.49 13.17 -3.65
N VAL A 203 28.19 12.87 -3.59
CA VAL A 203 27.60 11.99 -2.57
C VAL A 203 27.70 10.53 -2.99
N LEU A 204 27.49 10.23 -4.28
CA LEU A 204 27.58 8.88 -4.82
C LEU A 204 29.04 8.41 -5.00
N ALA A 205 29.98 9.29 -5.34
CA ALA A 205 31.41 8.96 -5.39
C ALA A 205 32.00 8.61 -4.00
N ARG A 206 31.29 8.91 -2.90
CA ARG A 206 31.73 8.66 -1.53
C ARG A 206 31.09 7.43 -0.87
N LEU A 207 30.12 6.78 -1.53
CA LEU A 207 29.45 5.60 -1.00
C LEU A 207 29.96 4.35 -1.71
N ASP A 208 30.75 3.53 -1.02
CA ASP A 208 31.17 2.23 -1.54
C ASP A 208 29.97 1.26 -1.68
N ALA A 209 30.18 0.16 -2.42
CA ALA A 209 29.14 -0.85 -2.67
C ALA A 209 28.57 -1.46 -1.38
N GLY A 210 29.32 -1.46 -0.28
CA GLY A 210 28.87 -1.92 1.04
C GLY A 210 27.94 -0.91 1.73
N GLN A 211 28.20 0.39 1.58
CA GLN A 211 27.38 1.47 2.13
C GLN A 211 26.07 1.66 1.36
N SER A 212 26.09 1.42 0.05
CA SER A 212 24.88 1.36 -0.79
C SER A 212 23.97 0.19 -0.41
N ALA A 213 24.55 -0.99 -0.11
CA ALA A 213 23.79 -2.14 0.40
C ALA A 213 23.26 -1.90 1.83
N ARG A 214 23.99 -1.15 2.67
CA ARG A 214 23.52 -0.72 3.99
C ARG A 214 22.38 0.29 3.89
N LEU A 215 22.46 1.27 2.99
CA LEU A 215 21.40 2.24 2.74
C LEU A 215 20.14 1.55 2.21
N LEU A 216 20.27 0.62 1.26
CA LEU A 216 19.17 -0.21 0.76
C LEU A 216 18.62 -1.19 1.81
N SER A 217 19.47 -1.72 2.71
CA SER A 217 19.03 -2.51 3.87
C SER A 217 18.30 -1.67 4.90
N VAL A 218 18.69 -0.40 5.10
CA VAL A 218 18.07 0.52 6.03
C VAL A 218 16.74 0.97 5.45
N LEU A 219 16.69 1.39 4.18
CA LEU A 219 15.47 1.74 3.47
C LEU A 219 14.50 0.54 3.34
N GLY A 220 14.99 -0.67 3.08
CA GLY A 220 14.17 -1.89 3.07
C GLY A 220 13.76 -2.42 4.46
N ARG A 221 14.42 -1.97 5.55
CA ARG A 221 13.92 -2.13 6.93
C ARG A 221 12.89 -1.05 7.27
N TRP A 222 13.13 0.17 6.82
CA TRP A 222 12.27 1.33 7.00
C TRP A 222 10.93 1.17 6.27
N GLU A 223 10.94 0.68 5.03
CA GLU A 223 9.74 0.30 4.28
C GLU A 223 8.99 -0.86 4.93
N ARG A 224 9.67 -1.85 5.53
CA ARG A 224 9.00 -2.89 6.33
C ARG A 224 8.36 -2.33 7.60
N THR A 225 8.94 -1.28 8.18
CA THR A 225 8.40 -0.58 9.36
C THR A 225 7.23 0.36 8.98
N LEU A 226 7.19 0.83 7.73
CA LEU A 226 6.09 1.60 7.13
C LEU A 226 5.02 0.73 6.43
N ALA A 227 5.25 -0.58 6.27
CA ALA A 227 4.41 -1.52 5.50
C ALA A 227 3.43 -2.35 6.32
N GLU A 228 3.47 -2.28 7.65
CA GLU A 228 2.31 -2.66 8.46
C GLU A 228 1.38 -1.45 8.56
N PRO A 229 0.05 -1.58 8.41
CA PRO A 229 -0.83 -0.58 8.97
C PRO A 229 -0.50 -0.55 10.46
N THR A 230 0.21 0.48 10.90
CA THR A 230 0.38 0.75 12.32
C THR A 230 -1.01 1.10 12.86
N ARG A 231 -1.84 0.10 13.16
CA ARG A 231 -2.32 0.04 14.53
C ARG A 231 -1.04 0.07 15.34
N PRO A 232 -0.81 1.09 16.20
CA PRO A 232 0.41 1.13 16.97
C PRO A 232 0.53 -0.24 17.62
N ALA A 233 1.50 -1.04 17.19
CA ALA A 233 1.94 -2.17 17.96
C ALA A 233 2.49 -1.49 19.20
N ARG A 234 1.63 -1.26 20.19
CA ARG A 234 2.05 -0.87 21.51
C ARG A 234 3.06 -1.97 21.82
N SER A 235 4.35 -1.63 21.90
CA SER A 235 5.22 -2.31 22.84
C SER A 235 4.70 -1.89 24.21
N ALA A 236 3.46 -2.28 24.52
CA ALA A 236 2.92 -2.15 25.84
C ALA A 236 3.87 -3.01 26.66
N ALA A 237 4.55 -2.37 27.61
CA ALA A 237 5.07 -3.12 28.74
C ALA A 237 3.92 -4.03 29.19
N VAL A 238 4.22 -5.31 29.40
CA VAL A 238 3.21 -6.23 29.92
C VAL A 238 2.91 -5.76 31.33
N ASP A 239 1.82 -5.01 31.47
CA ASP A 239 1.34 -4.46 32.72
C ASP A 239 0.11 -5.24 33.20
N ALA A 240 -0.27 -4.99 34.45
CA ALA A 240 -1.40 -5.64 35.10
C ALA A 240 -2.71 -5.50 34.31
N ASP A 241 -2.94 -4.34 33.68
CA ASP A 241 -4.16 -4.07 32.90
C ASP A 241 -4.21 -4.93 31.63
N LEU A 242 -3.10 -5.01 30.88
CA LEU A 242 -3.01 -5.83 29.68
C LEU A 242 -3.20 -7.32 30.00
N VAL A 243 -2.67 -7.79 31.13
CA VAL A 243 -2.86 -9.17 31.61
C VAL A 243 -4.33 -9.42 31.96
N ALA A 244 -4.99 -8.52 32.70
CA ALA A 244 -6.41 -8.65 33.04
C ALA A 244 -7.31 -8.63 31.80
N ARG A 245 -7.03 -7.74 30.83
CA ARG A 245 -7.75 -7.68 29.54
C ARG A 245 -7.57 -8.95 28.72
N ALA A 246 -6.36 -9.50 28.68
CA ALA A 246 -6.08 -10.74 27.98
C ALA A 246 -6.90 -11.91 28.57
N ALA A 247 -6.92 -12.04 29.89
CA ALA A 247 -7.72 -13.04 30.59
C ALA A 247 -9.21 -12.90 30.30
N ALA A 248 -9.74 -11.68 30.35
CA ALA A 248 -11.16 -11.40 30.08
C ALA A 248 -11.57 -11.78 28.65
N VAL A 249 -10.74 -11.47 27.66
CA VAL A 249 -11.00 -11.83 26.25
C VAL A 249 -11.02 -13.34 26.05
N MET A 250 -10.13 -14.08 26.71
CA MET A 250 -10.07 -15.55 26.61
C MET A 250 -11.31 -16.20 27.24
N VAL A 251 -11.72 -15.76 28.42
CA VAL A 251 -12.91 -16.29 29.13
C VAL A 251 -14.19 -15.98 28.34
N ALA A 252 -14.32 -14.75 27.82
CA ALA A 252 -15.48 -14.35 27.03
C ALA A 252 -15.60 -15.16 25.72
N ASP A 253 -14.47 -15.45 25.06
CA ASP A 253 -14.49 -16.28 23.85
C ASP A 253 -14.80 -17.75 24.16
N TYR A 254 -14.28 -18.29 25.27
CA TYR A 254 -14.61 -19.65 25.74
C TYR A 254 -16.11 -19.81 26.00
N GLN A 255 -16.74 -18.87 26.70
CA GLN A 255 -18.18 -18.90 26.95
C GLN A 255 -19.01 -18.81 25.67
N ARG A 256 -18.57 -18.01 24.70
CA ARG A 256 -19.30 -17.81 23.44
C ARG A 256 -19.17 -18.99 22.48
N ALA A 257 -17.95 -19.52 22.33
CA ALA A 257 -17.62 -20.48 21.29
C ALA A 257 -17.44 -21.91 21.80
N GLY A 258 -17.38 -22.12 23.12
CA GLY A 258 -17.06 -23.41 23.74
C GLY A 258 -15.66 -23.92 23.38
N ARG A 259 -14.75 -23.03 22.94
CA ARG A 259 -13.41 -23.38 22.45
C ARG A 259 -12.34 -22.65 23.24
N GLU A 260 -11.28 -23.38 23.61
CA GLU A 260 -10.13 -22.81 24.30
C GLU A 260 -9.16 -22.17 23.30
N HIS A 261 -9.33 -20.87 23.04
CA HIS A 261 -8.38 -20.12 22.23
C HIS A 261 -7.32 -19.45 23.10
N THR A 262 -6.21 -20.15 23.32
CA THR A 262 -5.09 -19.63 24.14
C THR A 262 -3.81 -19.34 23.36
N GLY A 263 -3.85 -19.47 22.03
CA GLY A 263 -2.70 -19.28 21.15
C GLY A 263 -2.27 -17.82 21.03
N GLN A 264 -0.95 -17.60 20.96
CA GLN A 264 -0.31 -16.28 20.81
C GLN A 264 -0.84 -15.49 19.62
N ILE A 265 -0.99 -16.13 18.45
CA ILE A 265 -1.50 -15.49 17.21
C ILE A 265 -2.94 -15.03 17.37
N TRP A 266 -3.76 -15.82 18.05
CA TRP A 266 -5.16 -15.45 18.29
C TRP A 266 -5.24 -14.27 19.26
N LEU A 267 -4.50 -14.34 20.37
CA LEU A 267 -4.48 -13.30 21.40
C LEU A 267 -3.94 -11.97 20.86
N SER A 268 -2.90 -12.02 20.02
CA SER A 268 -2.34 -10.82 19.37
C SER A 268 -3.38 -10.11 18.50
N ARG A 269 -4.19 -10.88 17.76
CA ARG A 269 -5.27 -10.34 16.91
C ARG A 269 -6.40 -9.72 17.72
N GLN A 270 -6.82 -10.37 18.82
CA GLN A 270 -7.92 -9.86 19.64
C GLN A 270 -7.55 -8.59 20.40
N LEU A 271 -6.32 -8.51 20.91
CA LEU A 271 -5.87 -7.37 21.71
C LEU A 271 -5.23 -6.25 20.86
N GLY A 272 -4.95 -6.50 19.58
CA GLY A 272 -4.25 -5.55 18.71
C GLY A 272 -2.81 -5.28 19.14
N ILE A 273 -2.12 -6.29 19.68
CA ILE A 273 -0.72 -6.21 20.13
C ILE A 273 0.17 -7.08 19.25
N SER A 274 1.50 -6.91 19.32
CA SER A 274 2.44 -7.76 18.58
C SER A 274 2.36 -9.21 19.06
N GLN A 275 2.75 -10.15 18.19
CA GLN A 275 2.81 -11.57 18.60
C GLN A 275 3.75 -11.73 19.80
N ASP A 276 4.94 -11.11 19.79
CA ASP A 276 5.88 -11.17 20.91
C ASP A 276 5.28 -10.68 22.23
N ALA A 277 4.55 -9.56 22.22
CA ALA A 277 3.85 -9.08 23.41
C ALA A 277 2.78 -10.08 23.87
N ALA A 278 2.01 -10.66 22.95
CA ALA A 278 1.06 -11.72 23.26
C ALA A 278 1.73 -12.99 23.81
N GLY A 279 2.95 -13.31 23.38
CA GLY A 279 3.73 -14.43 23.92
C GLY A 279 4.20 -14.17 25.35
N LYS A 280 4.59 -12.93 25.65
CA LYS A 280 4.96 -12.50 27.00
C LYS A 280 3.79 -12.49 27.98
N LEU A 281 2.54 -12.42 27.51
CA LEU A 281 1.35 -12.52 28.36
C LEU A 281 1.09 -13.92 28.92
N HIS A 282 1.60 -14.98 28.29
CA HIS A 282 1.31 -16.35 28.73
C HIS A 282 1.87 -16.68 30.12
N GLN A 283 3.06 -16.17 30.47
CA GLN A 283 3.67 -16.44 31.76
C GLN A 283 2.92 -15.76 32.92
N PRO A 284 2.58 -14.46 32.87
CA PRO A 284 1.72 -13.82 33.87
C PRO A 284 0.34 -14.49 33.98
N LEU A 285 -0.29 -14.84 32.85
CA LEU A 285 -1.59 -15.54 32.86
C LEU A 285 -1.51 -16.94 33.49
N GLU A 286 -0.38 -17.63 33.36
CA GLU A 286 -0.09 -18.90 34.04
C GLU A 286 0.13 -18.69 35.55
N GLN A 287 0.90 -17.66 35.94
CA GLN A 287 1.14 -17.30 37.34
C GLN A 287 -0.15 -16.88 38.06
N LEU A 288 -1.07 -16.21 37.37
CA LEU A 288 -2.40 -15.88 37.89
C LEU A 288 -3.34 -17.10 37.98
N GLY A 289 -2.97 -18.26 37.44
CA GLY A 289 -3.85 -19.42 37.38
C GLY A 289 -5.00 -19.28 36.38
N VAL A 290 -4.89 -18.38 35.40
CA VAL A 290 -5.83 -18.29 34.27
C VAL A 290 -5.53 -19.37 33.22
N LEU A 291 -4.25 -19.61 32.97
CA LEU A 291 -3.76 -20.66 32.06
C LEU A 291 -3.05 -21.78 32.82
N GLY A 292 -3.20 -23.00 32.31
CA GLY A 292 -2.40 -24.13 32.77
C GLY A 292 -0.95 -24.08 32.27
N PRO A 293 -0.05 -24.87 32.90
CA PRO A 293 1.34 -24.94 32.49
C PRO A 293 1.48 -25.48 31.07
N LYS A 294 2.54 -25.02 30.38
CA LYS A 294 2.83 -25.45 29.02
C LYS A 294 3.25 -26.93 29.02
N GLN A 295 2.37 -27.82 28.55
CA GLN A 295 2.72 -29.22 28.35
C GLN A 295 3.58 -29.40 27.09
N PRO A 296 4.69 -30.17 27.15
CA PRO A 296 5.51 -30.46 25.97
C PRO A 296 4.66 -31.19 24.92
N GLY A 297 4.77 -30.75 23.66
CA GLY A 297 4.04 -31.35 22.53
C GLY A 297 2.57 -30.96 22.39
N LYS A 298 1.95 -30.31 23.38
CA LYS A 298 0.55 -29.86 23.30
C LYS A 298 0.45 -28.35 23.14
N ARG A 299 -0.11 -27.92 22.01
CA ARG A 299 -0.69 -26.58 21.82
C ARG A 299 -2.17 -26.80 21.48
N PRO A 300 -3.13 -26.05 22.05
CA PRO A 300 -3.02 -24.87 22.93
C PRO A 300 -2.86 -25.17 24.45
N ARG A 301 -2.53 -24.16 25.27
CA ARG A 301 -2.53 -24.23 26.75
C ARG A 301 -3.98 -24.33 27.24
N LYS A 302 -4.25 -25.09 28.31
CA LYS A 302 -5.61 -25.23 28.88
C LYS A 302 -6.03 -23.94 29.61
N LEU A 303 -7.26 -23.47 29.38
CA LEU A 303 -7.85 -22.39 30.16
C LEU A 303 -8.40 -22.96 31.48
N LEU A 304 -7.93 -22.46 32.62
CA LEU A 304 -8.34 -22.96 33.95
C LEU A 304 -9.58 -22.22 34.50
N VAL A 305 -9.87 -21.06 33.92
CA VAL A 305 -10.97 -20.18 34.32
C VAL A 305 -12.02 -20.19 33.22
N SER A 306 -13.22 -20.69 33.53
CA SER A 306 -14.30 -20.91 32.55
C SER A 306 -15.41 -19.85 32.60
N SER A 307 -15.44 -19.01 33.63
CA SER A 307 -16.48 -17.99 33.81
C SER A 307 -15.94 -16.64 34.29
N PRO A 308 -16.62 -15.52 33.98
CA PRO A 308 -16.28 -14.18 34.47
C PRO A 308 -16.19 -14.11 35.99
N GLU A 309 -17.03 -14.83 36.72
CA GLU A 309 -17.06 -14.83 38.19
C GLU A 309 -15.84 -15.56 38.76
N GLN A 310 -15.36 -16.61 38.08
CA GLN A 310 -14.08 -17.26 38.43
C GLN A 310 -12.91 -16.32 38.13
N LEU A 311 -12.95 -15.63 36.98
CA LEU A 311 -11.91 -14.68 36.60
C LEU A 311 -11.81 -13.52 37.60
N GLN A 312 -12.95 -12.97 38.01
CA GLN A 312 -13.00 -11.88 38.98
C GLN A 312 -12.43 -12.30 40.34
N ARG A 313 -12.70 -13.52 40.79
CA ARG A 313 -12.08 -14.09 42.01
C ARG A 313 -10.56 -14.22 41.88
N VAL A 314 -10.08 -14.72 40.75
CA VAL A 314 -8.65 -14.87 40.46
C VAL A 314 -7.94 -13.52 40.42
N LEU A 315 -8.51 -12.52 39.73
CA LEU A 315 -7.93 -11.19 39.63
C LEU A 315 -7.93 -10.47 41.00
N ALA A 316 -9.03 -10.55 41.74
CA ALA A 316 -9.13 -9.96 43.08
C ALA A 316 -8.12 -10.58 44.06
N ALA A 317 -7.93 -11.90 44.03
CA ALA A 317 -6.96 -12.59 44.89
C ALA A 317 -5.50 -12.16 44.64
N ASN A 318 -5.20 -11.66 43.44
CA ASN A 318 -3.85 -11.21 43.05
C ASN A 318 -3.69 -9.68 43.11
N GLY A 319 -4.61 -8.97 43.78
CA GLY A 319 -4.53 -7.51 43.94
C GLY A 319 -4.79 -6.72 42.65
N HIS A 320 -5.33 -7.35 41.61
CA HIS A 320 -5.76 -6.64 40.41
C HIS A 320 -7.15 -6.02 40.66
N VAL A 321 -7.19 -4.69 40.70
CA VAL A 321 -8.45 -3.92 40.80
C VAL A 321 -9.30 -4.25 39.57
N GLN A 322 -10.62 -4.39 39.79
CA GLN A 322 -11.61 -4.81 38.79
C GLN A 322 -11.25 -4.31 37.39
N PRO A 323 -11.05 -5.20 36.40
CA PRO A 323 -11.14 -4.75 35.03
C PRO A 323 -12.58 -4.25 34.87
N VAL A 324 -12.75 -2.93 34.72
CA VAL A 324 -13.99 -2.41 34.18
C VAL A 324 -14.09 -3.08 32.82
N LEU A 325 -14.92 -4.12 32.75
CA LEU A 325 -15.46 -4.63 31.49
C LEU A 325 -16.33 -3.51 30.93
N ALA A 326 -15.70 -2.42 30.48
CA ALA A 326 -16.26 -1.60 29.43
C ALA A 326 -16.55 -2.63 28.35
N PRO A 327 -17.83 -2.82 27.96
CA PRO A 327 -18.22 -3.83 26.99
C PRO A 327 -17.25 -3.67 25.85
N ALA A 328 -16.40 -4.69 25.63
CA ALA A 328 -15.18 -4.58 24.84
C ALA A 328 -15.48 -3.61 23.72
N VAL A 329 -14.96 -2.38 23.80
CA VAL A 329 -15.26 -1.35 22.82
C VAL A 329 -14.69 -1.97 21.57
N LYS A 330 -15.55 -2.68 20.83
CA LYS A 330 -15.27 -3.16 19.49
C LYS A 330 -14.77 -1.88 18.89
N ALA A 331 -13.49 -1.84 18.52
CA ALA A 331 -12.99 -0.73 17.74
C ALA A 331 -13.95 -0.67 16.56
N THR A 332 -14.92 0.23 16.64
CA THR A 332 -16.03 0.29 15.71
C THR A 332 -15.31 0.68 14.45
N VAL A 333 -15.20 -0.27 13.54
CA VAL A 333 -14.58 0.01 12.25
C VAL A 333 -15.53 1.00 11.62
N VAL A 334 -15.19 2.28 11.72
CA VAL A 334 -15.96 3.35 11.10
C VAL A 334 -15.80 3.15 9.61
N VAL A 335 -16.90 2.78 8.95
CA VAL A 335 -16.91 2.62 7.50
C VAL A 335 -16.98 4.03 6.91
N PRO A 336 -15.95 4.50 6.21
CA PRO A 336 -15.99 5.83 5.62
C PRO A 336 -17.09 5.87 4.54
N PRO A 337 -17.83 6.99 4.41
CA PRO A 337 -18.94 7.12 3.46
C PRO A 337 -18.64 6.70 2.00
N PRO A 338 -17.43 6.93 1.45
CA PRO A 338 -17.07 6.46 0.11
C PRO A 338 -17.14 4.94 -0.04
N GLN A 339 -16.66 4.18 0.96
CA GLN A 339 -16.69 2.71 0.92
C GLN A 339 -18.11 2.17 1.02
N LEU A 340 -18.96 2.83 1.81
CA LEU A 340 -20.38 2.47 1.88
C LEU A 340 -21.08 2.72 0.54
N ARG A 341 -20.77 3.84 -0.12
CA ARG A 341 -21.28 4.18 -1.46
C ARG A 341 -20.88 3.14 -2.50
N GLU A 342 -19.60 2.77 -2.54
CA GLU A 342 -19.06 1.76 -3.45
C GLU A 342 -19.69 0.38 -3.20
N ALA A 343 -19.93 0.02 -1.94
CA ALA A 343 -20.62 -1.22 -1.58
C ALA A 343 -22.05 -1.26 -2.16
N VAL A 344 -22.80 -0.16 -2.05
CA VAL A 344 -24.16 -0.07 -2.63
C VAL A 344 -24.11 -0.16 -4.15
N VAL A 345 -23.13 0.47 -4.81
CA VAL A 345 -22.94 0.35 -6.27
C VAL A 345 -22.64 -1.11 -6.67
N ALA A 346 -21.79 -1.80 -5.91
CA ALA A 346 -21.46 -3.21 -6.16
C ALA A 346 -22.68 -4.13 -6.01
N ILE A 347 -23.47 -3.94 -4.95
CA ILE A 347 -24.71 -4.70 -4.71
C ILE A 347 -25.72 -4.44 -5.84
N ARG A 348 -25.88 -3.17 -6.22
CA ARG A 348 -26.78 -2.77 -7.30
C ARG A 348 -26.41 -3.40 -8.64
N ARG A 349 -25.10 -3.43 -8.99
CA ARG A 349 -24.61 -4.04 -10.23
C ARG A 349 -24.71 -5.56 -10.25
N SER A 350 -24.41 -6.21 -9.13
CA SER A 350 -24.37 -7.66 -9.04
C SER A 350 -25.73 -8.31 -8.74
N GLY A 351 -26.72 -7.53 -8.28
CA GLY A 351 -28.01 -8.04 -7.84
C GLY A 351 -27.94 -8.92 -6.58
N SER A 352 -26.81 -8.97 -5.90
CA SER A 352 -26.59 -9.81 -4.72
C SER A 352 -25.76 -9.10 -3.66
N CYS A 353 -26.06 -9.37 -2.38
CA CYS A 353 -25.23 -8.92 -1.27
C CYS A 353 -24.59 -10.13 -0.59
N SER A 354 -23.32 -10.38 -0.89
CA SER A 354 -22.52 -11.40 -0.22
C SER A 354 -21.19 -10.81 0.24
N GLN A 355 -20.56 -11.44 1.23
CA GLN A 355 -19.20 -11.07 1.65
C GLN A 355 -18.23 -11.12 0.47
N LEU A 356 -18.40 -12.08 -0.45
CA LEU A 356 -17.56 -12.21 -1.63
C LEU A 356 -17.75 -11.03 -2.58
N THR A 357 -19.00 -10.66 -2.89
CA THR A 357 -19.34 -9.53 -3.75
C THR A 357 -18.67 -8.24 -3.27
N ILE A 358 -18.78 -7.95 -1.97
CA ILE A 358 -18.19 -6.76 -1.34
C ILE A 358 -16.66 -6.82 -1.41
N ARG A 359 -16.06 -7.97 -1.09
CA ARG A 359 -14.59 -8.13 -1.13
C ARG A 359 -14.01 -7.95 -2.53
N GLU A 360 -14.64 -8.56 -3.54
CA GLU A 360 -14.17 -8.50 -4.92
C GLU A 360 -14.30 -7.09 -5.51
N HIS A 361 -15.40 -6.40 -5.23
CA HIS A 361 -15.65 -5.08 -5.81
C HIS A 361 -14.91 -3.94 -5.10
N LEU A 362 -14.77 -4.01 -3.76
CA LEU A 362 -14.05 -2.97 -2.99
C LEU A 362 -12.56 -3.27 -2.82
N GLY A 363 -12.09 -4.45 -3.23
CA GLY A 363 -10.70 -4.87 -3.01
C GLY A 363 -10.32 -5.01 -1.53
N VAL A 364 -11.31 -5.15 -0.63
CA VAL A 364 -11.09 -5.22 0.82
C VAL A 364 -10.78 -6.67 1.20
N SER A 365 -9.58 -6.90 1.75
CA SER A 365 -9.15 -8.22 2.22
C SER A 365 -9.57 -8.53 3.66
N ASP A 366 -9.79 -7.51 4.49
CA ASP A 366 -10.15 -7.66 5.90
C ASP A 366 -11.65 -7.97 6.08
N LEU A 367 -11.94 -9.15 6.63
CA LEU A 367 -13.29 -9.61 6.92
C LEU A 367 -14.02 -8.73 7.96
N ASN A 368 -13.29 -8.06 8.85
CA ASN A 368 -13.91 -7.16 9.84
C ASN A 368 -14.46 -5.89 9.19
N VAL A 369 -13.74 -5.33 8.21
CA VAL A 369 -14.20 -4.20 7.42
C VAL A 369 -15.43 -4.58 6.60
N VAL A 370 -15.41 -5.75 5.96
CA VAL A 370 -16.56 -6.29 5.20
C VAL A 370 -17.77 -6.47 6.12
N ARG A 371 -17.58 -7.00 7.33
CA ARG A 371 -18.66 -7.14 8.33
C ARG A 371 -19.20 -5.79 8.80
N ALA A 372 -18.35 -4.80 8.98
CA ALA A 372 -18.76 -3.44 9.32
C ALA A 372 -19.59 -2.82 8.20
N ILE A 373 -19.15 -2.94 6.94
CA ILE A 373 -19.91 -2.49 5.76
C ILE A 373 -21.28 -3.17 5.72
N LEU A 374 -21.33 -4.50 5.92
CA LEU A 374 -22.60 -5.23 5.96
C LEU A 374 -23.53 -4.79 7.08
N ALA A 375 -23.00 -4.43 8.25
CA ALA A 375 -23.78 -3.92 9.36
C ALA A 375 -24.35 -2.52 9.07
N GLU A 376 -23.58 -1.63 8.45
CA GLU A 376 -24.05 -0.31 8.02
C GLU A 376 -25.13 -0.42 6.93
N LEU A 377 -24.94 -1.31 5.96
CA LEU A 377 -25.95 -1.59 4.92
C LEU A 377 -27.25 -2.18 5.53
N GLU A 378 -27.14 -2.96 6.60
CA GLU A 378 -28.27 -3.50 7.35
C GLU A 378 -28.99 -2.39 8.14
N ALA A 379 -28.24 -1.48 8.78
CA ALA A 379 -28.79 -0.32 9.48
C ALA A 379 -29.52 0.64 8.52
N LEU A 380 -29.03 0.78 7.29
CA LEU A 380 -29.69 1.54 6.21
C LEU A 380 -30.90 0.82 5.60
N GLY A 381 -31.21 -0.40 6.05
CA GLY A 381 -32.30 -1.22 5.51
C GLY A 381 -32.10 -1.61 4.05
N ILE A 382 -30.86 -1.67 3.56
CA ILE A 382 -30.54 -2.11 2.19
C ILE A 382 -30.51 -3.64 2.14
N VAL A 383 -29.99 -4.27 3.19
CA VAL A 383 -29.82 -5.72 3.31
C VAL A 383 -30.51 -6.23 4.57
N GLY A 384 -31.05 -7.44 4.50
CA GLY A 384 -31.68 -8.10 5.65
C GLY A 384 -30.67 -8.57 6.70
N PRO A 385 -31.14 -8.90 7.92
CA PRO A 385 -30.28 -9.32 9.02
C PRO A 385 -29.53 -10.61 8.72
N ASP A 386 -28.37 -10.77 9.37
CA ASP A 386 -27.58 -12.00 9.25
C ASP A 386 -28.32 -13.19 9.85
N ARG A 387 -28.78 -14.11 8.99
CA ARG A 387 -29.41 -15.37 9.42
C ARG A 387 -28.44 -16.56 9.36
N GLY A 388 -27.13 -16.31 9.24
CA GLY A 388 -26.12 -17.37 9.14
C GLY A 388 -26.19 -18.19 7.86
N GLN A 389 -26.92 -17.70 6.83
CA GLN A 389 -27.07 -18.41 5.57
C GLN A 389 -25.87 -18.15 4.65
N PRO A 390 -25.28 -19.20 4.05
CA PRO A 390 -24.14 -19.05 3.15
C PRO A 390 -24.51 -18.43 1.79
N ARG A 391 -25.80 -18.33 1.45
CA ARG A 391 -26.30 -17.96 0.11
C ARG A 391 -26.54 -16.46 -0.11
N GLY A 392 -25.88 -15.59 0.65
CA GLY A 392 -26.03 -14.14 0.54
C GLY A 392 -27.23 -13.59 1.32
N ARG A 393 -27.19 -12.29 1.63
CA ARG A 393 -28.26 -11.61 2.38
C ARG A 393 -29.36 -11.13 1.44
N LYS A 394 -30.62 -11.24 1.85
CA LYS A 394 -31.78 -10.75 1.09
C LYS A 394 -31.67 -9.23 0.94
N LEU A 395 -31.82 -8.72 -0.29
CA LEU A 395 -31.94 -7.29 -0.54
C LEU A 395 -33.32 -6.82 -0.10
N LEU A 396 -33.37 -5.76 0.71
CA LEU A 396 -34.61 -5.16 1.19
C LEU A 396 -35.03 -3.95 0.36
N LYS A 397 -34.07 -3.31 -0.32
CA LYS A 397 -34.32 -2.20 -1.25
C LYS A 397 -34.22 -2.64 -2.70
N THR A 398 -35.08 -2.08 -3.53
CA THR A 398 -35.08 -2.23 -4.98
C THR A 398 -33.89 -1.48 -5.62
N HIS A 399 -33.63 -1.78 -6.90
CA HIS A 399 -32.58 -1.12 -7.67
C HIS A 399 -32.80 0.40 -7.81
N GLU A 400 -34.05 0.85 -7.83
CA GLU A 400 -34.43 2.26 -7.90
C GLU A 400 -34.19 2.97 -6.56
N GLU A 401 -34.61 2.37 -5.44
CA GLU A 401 -34.40 2.91 -4.10
C GLU A 401 -32.91 3.01 -3.74
N MET A 402 -32.10 2.04 -4.14
CA MET A 402 -30.64 2.11 -4.01
C MET A 402 -30.04 3.22 -4.88
N GLY A 403 -30.62 3.45 -6.08
CA GLY A 403 -30.23 4.56 -6.94
C GLY A 403 -30.51 5.92 -6.30
N GLU A 404 -31.66 6.05 -5.62
CA GLU A 404 -32.03 7.27 -4.92
C GLU A 404 -31.11 7.57 -3.74
N LEU A 405 -30.79 6.57 -2.90
CA LEU A 405 -29.83 6.71 -1.81
C LEU A 405 -28.44 7.17 -2.29
N LEU A 406 -28.00 6.70 -3.45
CA LEU A 406 -26.72 7.11 -4.05
C LEU A 406 -26.72 8.56 -4.57
N ARG A 407 -27.91 9.13 -4.83
CA ARG A 407 -28.11 10.52 -5.26
C ARG A 407 -28.27 11.48 -4.08
N THR A 408 -29.09 11.11 -3.10
CA THR A 408 -29.43 11.98 -1.95
C THR A 408 -28.41 11.90 -0.81
N GLY A 409 -27.54 10.88 -0.83
CA GLY A 409 -26.56 10.64 0.23
C GLY A 409 -27.12 9.78 1.36
N PHE A 410 -26.24 9.24 2.19
CA PHE A 410 -26.62 8.42 3.34
C PHE A 410 -26.99 9.33 4.53
N PRO A 411 -28.16 9.16 5.14
CA PRO A 411 -28.50 9.91 6.36
C PRO A 411 -27.49 9.52 7.46
N SER A 412 -26.64 10.47 7.87
CA SER A 412 -25.68 10.25 8.95
C SER A 412 -26.42 10.14 10.27
N ALA A 413 -26.42 8.96 10.88
CA ALA A 413 -27.09 8.70 12.16
C ALA A 413 -26.33 9.26 13.39
N ALA A 414 -25.11 9.79 13.22
CA ALA A 414 -24.29 10.29 14.32
C ALA A 414 -24.15 11.83 14.31
N PRO A 415 -24.23 12.49 15.48
CA PRO A 415 -23.91 13.91 15.61
C PRO A 415 -22.45 14.18 15.16
N PRO A 416 -22.16 15.38 14.63
CA PRO A 416 -20.82 15.71 14.14
C PRO A 416 -19.81 15.54 15.28
N THR A 417 -18.91 14.58 15.11
CA THR A 417 -17.81 14.34 16.04
C THR A 417 -16.82 15.50 15.89
N PRO A 418 -16.21 16.01 16.98
CA PRO A 418 -15.13 16.99 16.85
C PRO A 418 -14.05 16.46 15.90
N PRO A 419 -13.41 17.35 15.12
CA PRO A 419 -12.41 16.94 14.14
C PRO A 419 -11.34 16.13 14.85
N SER A 420 -11.08 14.95 14.29
CA SER A 420 -10.06 14.03 14.76
C SER A 420 -8.70 14.73 14.86
N PRO A 421 -7.79 14.24 15.73
CA PRO A 421 -6.44 14.80 15.84
C PRO A 421 -5.70 14.85 14.49
N PHE A 422 -6.01 13.93 13.58
CA PHE A 422 -5.49 13.91 12.21
C PHE A 422 -6.06 15.07 11.37
N GLU A 423 -7.37 15.34 11.43
CA GLU A 423 -7.99 16.49 10.76
C GLU A 423 -7.48 17.83 11.33
N GLN A 424 -7.10 17.87 12.61
CA GLN A 424 -6.45 19.05 13.20
C GLN A 424 -5.03 19.24 12.68
N MET A 425 -4.25 18.15 12.52
CA MET A 425 -2.95 18.20 11.85
C MET A 425 -3.04 18.57 10.38
N GLU A 426 -4.04 18.06 9.64
CA GLU A 426 -4.29 18.44 8.25
C GLU A 426 -4.65 19.92 8.12
N ARG A 427 -5.50 20.44 9.02
CA ARG A 427 -5.81 21.89 9.07
C ARG A 427 -4.56 22.72 9.39
N ALA A 428 -3.72 22.27 10.32
CA ALA A 428 -2.44 22.91 10.62
C ALA A 428 -1.44 22.82 9.45
N ALA A 429 -1.50 21.78 8.62
CA ALA A 429 -0.71 21.60 7.40
C ALA A 429 -1.27 22.36 6.18
N ALA A 430 -2.55 22.73 6.21
CA ALA A 430 -3.23 23.49 5.15
C ALA A 430 -3.17 25.01 5.32
N GLN A 431 -2.76 25.53 6.50
CA GLN A 431 -2.59 26.97 6.69
C GLN A 431 -1.53 27.55 5.73
N PRO A 432 -1.81 28.68 5.05
CA PRO A 432 -0.85 29.31 4.16
C PRO A 432 0.36 29.86 4.96
N LEU A 433 1.56 29.58 4.47
CA LEU A 433 2.79 30.17 5.04
C LEU A 433 2.82 31.66 4.68
N SER A 434 3.07 32.51 5.67
CA SER A 434 3.24 33.97 5.45
C SER A 434 4.49 34.27 4.60
N GLN A 435 5.50 33.40 4.59
CA GLN A 435 6.62 33.38 3.64
C GLN A 435 7.06 31.93 3.37
N PRO A 436 7.11 31.45 2.11
CA PRO A 436 7.50 30.07 1.78
C PRO A 436 9.02 29.94 1.61
N ASN A 437 9.80 30.44 2.58
CA ASN A 437 11.25 30.24 2.61
C ASN A 437 11.60 28.97 3.42
N ALA A 438 12.86 28.52 3.31
CA ALA A 438 13.32 27.30 3.97
C ALA A 438 13.15 27.37 5.50
N SER A 439 13.34 28.56 6.10
CA SER A 439 13.11 28.79 7.52
C SER A 439 11.64 28.57 7.91
N GLY A 440 10.69 29.12 7.17
CA GLY A 440 9.26 28.98 7.44
C GLY A 440 8.77 27.53 7.32
N ILE A 441 9.36 26.75 6.41
CA ILE A 441 9.08 25.31 6.28
C ILE A 441 9.71 24.53 7.45
N ALA A 442 10.94 24.86 7.84
CA ALA A 442 11.62 24.21 8.97
C ALA A 442 10.88 24.44 10.30
N ASP A 443 10.40 25.66 10.55
CA ASP A 443 9.62 26.00 11.74
C ASP A 443 8.28 25.26 11.78
N ARG A 444 7.61 25.13 10.63
CA ARG A 444 6.38 24.34 10.51
C ARG A 444 6.60 22.85 10.78
N LEU A 445 7.67 22.29 10.22
CA LEU A 445 8.03 20.88 10.47
C LEU A 445 8.38 20.64 11.94
N LYS A 446 9.02 21.61 12.61
CA LYS A 446 9.28 21.56 14.05
C LYS A 446 7.99 21.61 14.86
N ALA A 447 7.06 22.50 14.53
CA ALA A 447 5.74 22.58 15.19
C ALA A 447 4.93 21.28 15.03
N LEU A 448 4.95 20.67 13.83
CA LEU A 448 4.34 19.37 13.58
C LEU A 448 5.04 18.25 14.37
N ALA A 449 6.36 18.33 14.55
CA ALA A 449 7.10 17.36 15.35
C ALA A 449 6.76 17.43 16.84
N ASP A 450 6.54 18.63 17.37
CA ASP A 450 6.15 18.83 18.76
C ASP A 450 4.69 18.39 19.00
N ALA A 451 3.79 18.66 18.05
CA ALA A 451 2.43 18.13 18.07
C ALA A 451 2.41 16.58 18.02
N ALA A 452 3.23 15.98 17.15
CA ALA A 452 3.39 14.53 17.08
C ALA A 452 3.96 13.93 18.37
N GLN A 453 4.93 14.61 19.01
CA GLN A 453 5.53 14.17 20.27
C GLN A 453 4.53 14.25 21.44
N ALA A 454 3.71 15.31 21.51
CA ALA A 454 2.67 15.47 22.52
C ALA A 454 1.60 14.35 22.45
N GLN A 455 1.46 13.72 21.28
CA GLN A 455 0.55 12.59 21.04
C GLN A 455 1.28 11.22 21.04
N ASP A 456 2.51 11.18 21.55
CA ASP A 456 3.35 9.98 21.68
C ASP A 456 3.71 9.29 20.35
N TYR A 457 3.61 10.00 19.22
CA TYR A 457 4.07 9.55 17.90
C TYR A 457 5.58 9.75 17.71
N ARG A 458 6.38 9.10 18.55
CA ARG A 458 7.84 9.34 18.67
C ARG A 458 8.60 9.19 17.35
N ALA A 459 8.26 8.19 16.53
CA ALA A 459 8.93 7.96 15.25
C ALA A 459 8.66 9.08 14.23
N LEU A 460 7.42 9.57 14.18
CA LEU A 460 7.02 10.68 13.32
C LEU A 460 7.62 11.99 13.82
N ALA A 461 7.58 12.24 15.13
CA ALA A 461 8.21 13.39 15.76
C ALA A 461 9.72 13.45 15.45
N GLN A 462 10.42 12.33 15.54
CA GLN A 462 11.85 12.25 15.22
C GLN A 462 12.13 12.53 13.74
N LEU A 463 11.28 12.02 12.84
CA LEU A 463 11.40 12.23 11.39
C LEU A 463 11.19 13.71 11.03
N LEU A 464 10.15 14.33 11.58
CA LEU A 464 9.84 15.74 11.36
C LEU A 464 10.96 16.66 11.91
N ARG A 465 11.54 16.35 13.08
CA ARG A 465 12.72 17.06 13.63
C ARG A 465 13.94 16.92 12.71
N THR A 466 14.17 15.73 12.17
CA THR A 466 15.31 15.47 11.29
C THR A 466 15.17 16.23 9.96
N ALA A 467 13.96 16.25 9.39
CA ALA A 467 13.66 17.03 8.19
C ALA A 467 13.82 18.55 8.42
N ALA A 468 13.33 19.05 9.56
CA ALA A 468 13.51 20.46 9.96
C ALA A 468 15.00 20.82 10.12
N ALA A 469 15.80 19.95 10.76
CA ALA A 469 17.23 20.16 10.94
C ALA A 469 17.99 20.17 9.60
N TYR A 470 17.60 19.32 8.65
CA TYR A 470 18.19 19.27 7.31
C TYR A 470 17.92 20.55 6.51
N LEU A 471 16.68 21.05 6.54
CA LEU A 471 16.30 22.32 5.91
C LEU A 471 17.05 23.52 6.52
N ALA A 472 17.18 23.57 7.84
CA ALA A 472 17.93 24.62 8.53
C ALA A 472 19.45 24.57 8.26
N ALA A 473 19.99 23.38 7.97
CA ALA A 473 21.38 23.23 7.55
C ALA A 473 21.57 23.67 6.09
N TYR A 474 20.63 23.31 5.21
CA TYR A 474 20.63 23.73 3.81
C TYR A 474 20.59 25.25 3.67
N GLU A 475 19.75 25.93 4.45
CA GLU A 475 19.65 27.40 4.41
C GLU A 475 20.92 28.09 4.91
N ARG A 476 21.59 27.54 5.93
CA ARG A 476 22.90 28.04 6.38
C ARG A 476 23.98 27.89 5.31
N ILE A 477 24.00 26.76 4.61
CA ILE A 477 24.94 26.55 3.50
C ILE A 477 24.63 27.53 2.37
N ALA A 478 23.36 27.73 2.02
CA ALA A 478 22.94 28.70 1.01
C ALA A 478 23.37 30.13 1.38
N GLN A 479 23.25 30.54 2.66
CA GLN A 479 23.70 31.84 3.14
C GLN A 479 25.23 32.00 3.04
N ILE A 480 26.00 30.95 3.37
CA ILE A 480 27.46 30.96 3.25
C ILE A 480 27.89 31.07 1.79
N VAL A 481 27.24 30.34 0.89
CA VAL A 481 27.57 30.35 -0.56
C VAL A 481 27.14 31.66 -1.23
N SER A 482 26.09 32.31 -0.72
CA SER A 482 25.58 33.57 -1.26
C SER A 482 26.25 34.80 -0.66
N ALA A 483 27.11 34.65 0.35
CA ALA A 483 27.82 35.76 0.96
C ALA A 483 28.88 36.29 -0.03
N PRO A 484 28.92 37.61 -0.31
CA PRO A 484 29.96 38.18 -1.15
C PRO A 484 31.34 37.92 -0.51
N PRO A 485 32.38 37.68 -1.32
CA PRO A 485 33.72 37.45 -0.79
C PRO A 485 34.14 38.65 0.06
N ALA A 486 34.72 38.37 1.22
CA ALA A 486 35.17 39.42 2.14
C ALA A 486 36.12 40.38 1.39
N PRO A 487 35.96 41.71 1.57
CA PRO A 487 36.83 42.67 0.93
C PRO A 487 38.26 42.43 1.39
N SER A 488 39.14 42.22 0.41
CA SER A 488 40.58 42.02 0.56
C SER A 488 41.31 43.28 1.00
#